data_AF-A0AAU4W203-F1
#
_entry.id   AF-A0AAU4W203-F1
#
_cell.length_a   1.000
_cell.length_b   1.000
_cell.length_c   1.000
_cell.angle_alpha   90.00
_cell.angle_beta   90.00
_cell.angle_gamma   90.00
#
_symmetry.space_group_name_H-M   'P 1'
#
loop_
_entity.id
_entity.type
_entity.pdbx_description
1 polymer ?
#
loop_
_entity_poly.entity_id
_entity_poly.type
_entity_poly.pdbx_seq_one_letter_code
_entity_poly.pdbx_strand_id
1 'polypeptide(L)'
;MALFTRTAPAPETWTPEGTLVSQRYRALEGATVLVYTADADRSTAHYAAACLGCTYRVDQAASHNPMSEAEAAKAANAHATACRAMPRGVPARPEDPEAVDLIRTRLWRHRYGAAPRPVHLADFNALRVDVQRSTDWIKALLVSLAQAEPGFLTATPTSSGQGTRFTVQPFGRP
;
A
#
# COMPACT_ATOMS: atom_id res chain seq x y z
N MET A 1 -21.98 2.49 32.01
CA MET A 1 -20.86 2.27 31.06
C MET A 1 -21.42 2.35 29.66
N ALA A 2 -21.21 3.46 28.95
CA ALA A 2 -21.60 3.61 27.56
C ALA A 2 -20.43 3.14 26.68
N LEU A 3 -20.63 2.03 25.96
CA LEU A 3 -19.76 1.61 24.87
C LEU A 3 -19.97 2.61 23.73
N PHE A 4 -19.08 3.60 23.60
CA PHE A 4 -19.03 4.44 22.41
C PHE A 4 -18.51 3.59 21.24
N THR A 5 -19.40 2.90 20.56
CA THR A 5 -19.13 2.39 19.21
C THR A 5 -18.91 3.60 18.32
N ARG A 6 -17.64 3.94 18.01
CA ARG A 6 -17.32 4.88 16.93
C ARG A 6 -18.06 4.40 15.68
N THR A 7 -18.96 5.24 15.17
CA THR A 7 -19.58 5.00 13.86
C THR A 7 -18.45 4.90 12.84
N ALA A 8 -18.37 3.76 12.14
CA ALA A 8 -17.38 3.61 11.09
C ALA A 8 -17.56 4.74 10.05
N PRO A 9 -16.48 5.36 9.56
CA PRO A 9 -16.58 6.44 8.60
C PRO A 9 -17.24 5.93 7.30
N ALA A 10 -18.02 6.80 6.66
CA ALA A 10 -18.66 6.48 5.40
C ALA A 10 -17.60 6.29 4.30
N PRO A 11 -17.68 5.22 3.47
CA PRO A 11 -16.69 4.95 2.40
C PRO A 11 -16.40 6.14 1.48
N GLU A 12 -17.39 7.01 1.27
CA GLU A 12 -17.33 8.19 0.41
C GLU A 12 -16.42 9.30 0.95
N THR A 13 -16.19 9.33 2.26
CA THR A 13 -15.38 10.34 2.95
C THR A 13 -14.16 9.77 3.64
N TRP A 14 -14.08 8.45 3.75
CA TRP A 14 -12.98 7.76 4.37
C TRP A 14 -11.69 7.91 3.55
N THR A 15 -10.60 8.07 4.28
CA THR A 15 -9.23 8.11 3.76
C THR A 15 -8.42 7.08 4.56
N PRO A 16 -7.77 6.10 3.91
CA PRO A 16 -6.88 5.19 4.61
C PRO A 16 -5.77 5.94 5.34
N GLU A 17 -5.44 5.51 6.56
CA GLU A 17 -4.33 6.10 7.31
C GLU A 17 -3.03 6.06 6.49
N GLY A 18 -2.28 7.16 6.51
CA GLY A 18 -1.01 7.27 5.80
C GLY A 18 -1.16 7.51 4.30
N THR A 19 -2.36 7.86 3.83
CA THR A 19 -2.63 8.18 2.42
C THR A 19 -3.32 9.52 2.26
N LEU A 20 -3.26 10.02 1.02
CA LEU A 20 -4.07 11.10 0.50
C LEU A 20 -4.92 10.55 -0.64
N VAL A 21 -6.25 10.62 -0.52
CA VAL A 21 -7.17 10.25 -1.60
C VAL A 21 -7.38 11.48 -2.49
N SER A 22 -6.96 11.39 -3.75
CA SER A 22 -7.11 12.49 -4.70
C SER A 22 -8.45 12.43 -5.43
N GLN A 23 -8.94 11.23 -5.77
CA GLN A 23 -10.19 11.05 -6.50
C GLN A 23 -10.98 9.84 -5.99
N ARG A 24 -12.29 9.87 -6.19
CA ARG A 24 -13.22 8.79 -5.87
C ARG A 24 -14.18 8.57 -7.03
N TYR A 25 -14.41 7.32 -7.39
CA TYR A 25 -15.37 6.90 -8.40
C TYR A 25 -16.42 5.99 -7.77
N ARG A 26 -17.62 5.98 -8.35
CA ARG A 26 -18.71 5.10 -7.95
C ARG A 26 -18.87 3.99 -8.98
N ALA A 27 -18.79 2.75 -8.53
CA ALA A 27 -19.05 1.57 -9.35
C ALA A 27 -20.55 1.43 -9.69
N LEU A 28 -20.89 0.56 -10.64
CA LEU A 28 -22.28 0.39 -11.12
C LEU A 28 -23.27 0.07 -10.00
N GLU A 29 -22.89 -0.82 -9.08
CA GLU A 29 -23.71 -1.20 -7.91
C GLU A 29 -23.37 -0.35 -6.66
N GLY A 30 -22.61 0.74 -6.83
CA GLY A 30 -22.38 1.74 -5.80
C GLY A 30 -21.13 1.58 -4.95
N ALA A 31 -20.30 0.54 -5.13
CA ALA A 31 -19.01 0.46 -4.44
C ALA A 31 -18.11 1.66 -4.76
N THR A 32 -17.36 2.14 -3.76
CA THR A 32 -16.42 3.25 -3.91
C THR A 32 -15.07 2.73 -4.42
N VAL A 33 -14.53 3.37 -5.45
CA VAL A 33 -13.17 3.14 -5.98
C VAL A 33 -12.33 4.38 -5.71
N LEU A 34 -11.25 4.23 -4.98
CA LEU A 34 -10.34 5.30 -4.58
C LEU A 34 -9.18 5.41 -5.56
N VAL A 35 -8.73 6.65 -5.79
CA VAL A 35 -7.38 6.97 -6.30
C VAL A 35 -6.64 7.68 -5.18
N TYR A 36 -5.47 7.18 -4.82
CA TYR A 36 -4.74 7.68 -3.67
C TYR A 36 -3.24 7.58 -3.84
N THR A 37 -2.51 8.32 -3.02
CA THR A 37 -1.06 8.25 -2.88
C THR A 37 -0.67 8.16 -1.40
N ALA A 38 0.50 7.60 -1.11
CA ALA A 38 1.11 7.64 0.23
C ALA A 38 2.36 8.55 0.27
N ASP A 39 2.66 9.22 -0.84
CA ASP A 39 3.81 10.10 -1.03
C ASP A 39 3.35 11.57 -0.92
N ALA A 40 3.08 12.04 0.30
CA ALA A 40 2.62 13.42 0.51
C ALA A 40 3.71 14.47 0.22
N ASP A 41 5.01 14.13 0.36
CA ASP A 41 6.11 15.10 0.43
C ASP A 41 7.32 14.79 -0.49
N ARG A 42 7.18 13.95 -1.52
CA ARG A 42 8.28 13.59 -2.45
C ARG A 42 8.17 14.30 -3.79
N SER A 43 9.31 14.52 -4.45
CA SER A 43 9.41 15.20 -5.75
C SER A 43 8.59 14.54 -6.87
N THR A 44 8.29 13.25 -6.74
CA THR A 44 7.42 12.50 -7.65
C THR A 44 6.50 11.62 -6.82
N ALA A 45 5.19 11.94 -6.82
CA ALA A 45 4.18 11.14 -6.15
C ALA A 45 3.75 9.98 -7.06
N HIS A 46 3.66 8.77 -6.48
CA HIS A 46 3.11 7.61 -7.16
C HIS A 46 1.72 7.30 -6.62
N TYR A 47 0.82 6.92 -7.53
CA TYR A 47 -0.59 6.73 -7.23
C TYR A 47 -0.99 5.25 -7.34
N ALA A 48 -2.05 4.91 -6.64
CA ALA A 48 -2.69 3.61 -6.68
C ALA A 48 -4.21 3.77 -6.77
N ALA A 49 -4.88 2.73 -7.23
CA ALA A 49 -6.33 2.61 -7.23
C ALA A 49 -6.78 1.37 -6.46
N ALA A 50 -7.89 1.50 -5.72
CA ALA A 50 -8.47 0.40 -4.95
C ALA A 50 -9.99 0.49 -4.89
N CYS A 51 -10.67 -0.64 -5.03
CA CYS A 51 -12.11 -0.73 -4.81
C CYS A 51 -12.42 -1.19 -3.39
N LEU A 52 -13.27 -0.47 -2.66
CA LEU A 52 -13.68 -0.84 -1.31
C LEU A 52 -14.72 -1.98 -1.31
N GLY A 53 -15.38 -2.23 -2.44
CA GLY A 53 -16.35 -3.32 -2.59
C GLY A 53 -15.74 -4.68 -2.94
N CYS A 54 -14.50 -4.74 -3.42
CA CYS A 54 -13.85 -5.98 -3.87
C CYS A 54 -12.33 -5.98 -3.64
N THR A 55 -11.63 -7.00 -4.14
CA THR A 55 -10.18 -7.19 -3.97
C THR A 55 -9.32 -6.40 -4.97
N TYR A 56 -9.92 -5.55 -5.80
CA TYR A 56 -9.18 -4.76 -6.79
C TYR A 56 -8.21 -3.78 -6.11
N ARG A 57 -6.92 -3.96 -6.38
CA ARG A 57 -5.80 -3.11 -5.96
C ARG A 57 -4.81 -3.01 -7.12
N VAL A 58 -4.41 -1.81 -7.51
CA VAL A 58 -3.40 -1.60 -8.55
C VAL A 58 -2.54 -0.38 -8.24
N ASP A 59 -1.23 -0.50 -8.42
CA ASP A 59 -0.22 0.54 -8.21
C ASP A 59 0.76 0.65 -9.39
N GLN A 60 0.52 -0.10 -10.46
CA GLN A 60 1.38 -0.14 -11.65
C GLN A 60 0.59 0.05 -12.93
N ALA A 61 1.19 0.78 -13.87
CA ALA A 61 0.71 0.89 -15.23
C ALA A 61 0.91 -0.43 -15.99
N ALA A 62 0.32 -0.55 -17.19
CA ALA A 62 0.48 -1.73 -18.04
C ALA A 62 1.96 -2.03 -18.41
N SER A 63 2.82 -1.01 -18.37
CA SER A 63 4.27 -1.15 -18.59
C SER A 63 5.05 -1.54 -17.33
N HIS A 64 4.38 -1.93 -16.24
CA HIS A 64 4.97 -2.25 -14.93
C HIS A 64 5.69 -1.10 -14.23
N ASN A 65 5.47 0.14 -14.67
CA ASN A 65 5.99 1.33 -14.00
C ASN A 65 5.01 1.82 -12.92
N PRO A 66 5.50 2.48 -11.86
CA PRO A 66 4.64 3.18 -10.91
C PRO A 66 3.69 4.16 -11.63
N MET A 67 2.43 4.22 -11.22
CA MET A 67 1.44 5.08 -11.88
C MET A 67 1.57 6.55 -11.50
N SER A 68 1.37 7.42 -12.48
CA SER A 68 0.94 8.80 -12.29
C SER A 68 -0.52 8.86 -11.82
N GLU A 69 -0.97 10.04 -11.37
CA GLU A 69 -2.37 10.22 -10.98
C GLU A 69 -3.34 9.94 -12.13
N ALA A 70 -3.01 10.42 -13.34
CA ALA A 70 -3.86 10.23 -14.52
C ALA A 70 -4.01 8.75 -14.90
N GLU A 71 -2.95 7.96 -14.77
CA GLU A 71 -3.00 6.52 -15.01
C GLU A 71 -3.83 5.79 -13.96
N ALA A 72 -3.66 6.15 -12.68
CA ALA A 72 -4.45 5.58 -11.59
C ALA A 72 -5.94 5.95 -11.71
N ALA A 73 -6.24 7.20 -12.09
CA ALA A 73 -7.59 7.69 -12.37
C ALA A 73 -8.24 6.94 -13.55
N LYS A 74 -7.49 6.75 -14.65
CA LYS A 74 -7.95 5.94 -15.79
C LYS A 74 -8.27 4.51 -15.38
N ALA A 75 -7.39 3.88 -14.60
CA ALA A 75 -7.58 2.51 -14.11
C ALA A 75 -8.78 2.41 -13.16
N ALA A 76 -8.93 3.36 -12.22
CA ALA A 76 -10.04 3.43 -11.29
C ALA A 76 -11.38 3.62 -12.01
N ASN A 77 -11.45 4.54 -12.98
CA ASN A 77 -12.66 4.78 -13.77
C ASN A 77 -13.02 3.54 -14.60
N ALA A 78 -12.05 2.93 -15.29
CA ALA A 78 -12.28 1.71 -16.06
C ALA A 78 -12.79 0.55 -15.18
N HIS A 79 -12.27 0.42 -13.96
CA HIS A 79 -12.78 -0.54 -13.00
C HIS A 79 -14.21 -0.19 -12.55
N ALA A 80 -14.47 1.07 -12.18
CA ALA A 80 -15.78 1.52 -11.74
C ALA A 80 -16.88 1.26 -12.79
N THR A 81 -16.58 1.46 -14.08
CA THR A 81 -17.54 1.21 -15.17
C THR A 81 -17.89 -0.26 -15.39
N ALA A 82 -17.08 -1.20 -14.88
CA ALA A 82 -17.30 -2.64 -15.04
C ALA A 82 -17.67 -3.35 -13.73
N CYS A 83 -17.34 -2.75 -12.59
CA CYS A 83 -17.47 -3.38 -11.28
C CYS A 83 -18.93 -3.37 -10.81
N ARG A 84 -19.43 -4.55 -10.42
CA ARG A 84 -20.76 -4.75 -9.84
C ARG A 84 -20.70 -5.10 -8.35
N ALA A 85 -19.62 -4.72 -7.67
CA ALA A 85 -19.52 -4.90 -6.23
C ALA A 85 -20.51 -3.95 -5.54
N MET A 86 -21.29 -4.50 -4.60
CA MET A 86 -22.11 -3.71 -3.70
C MET A 86 -21.23 -2.85 -2.77
N PRO A 87 -21.74 -1.73 -2.24
CA PRO A 87 -21.02 -0.95 -1.25
C PRO A 87 -20.74 -1.83 -0.04
N ARG A 88 -19.46 -1.91 0.33
CA ARG A 88 -19.05 -2.46 1.63
C ARG A 88 -18.65 -1.29 2.51
N GLY A 89 -18.74 -1.50 3.83
CA GLY A 89 -18.15 -0.56 4.78
C GLY A 89 -16.65 -0.41 4.55
N VAL A 90 -16.05 0.58 5.22
CA VAL A 90 -14.60 0.74 5.20
C VAL A 90 -13.91 -0.50 5.79
N PRO A 91 -12.76 -0.94 5.23
CA PRO A 91 -12.00 -2.02 5.81
C PRO A 91 -11.64 -1.72 7.27
N ALA A 92 -11.82 -2.71 8.16
CA ALA A 92 -11.37 -2.58 9.52
C ALA A 92 -9.85 -2.32 9.54
N ARG A 93 -9.41 -1.40 10.40
CA ARG A 93 -7.98 -1.17 10.59
C ARG A 93 -7.39 -2.43 11.24
N PRO A 94 -6.40 -3.09 10.60
CA PRO A 94 -5.78 -4.28 11.17
C PRO A 94 -5.03 -3.94 12.46
N GLU A 95 -4.93 -4.92 13.36
CA GLU A 95 -4.02 -4.84 14.50
C GLU A 95 -2.56 -4.82 14.00
N ASP A 96 -1.62 -4.40 14.85
CA ASP A 96 -0.21 -4.29 14.45
C ASP A 96 0.39 -5.61 13.95
N PRO A 97 0.17 -6.78 14.58
CA PRO A 97 0.69 -8.04 14.07
C PRO A 97 0.18 -8.39 12.66
N GLU A 98 -1.10 -8.11 12.38
CA GLU A 98 -1.72 -8.34 11.07
C GLU A 98 -1.14 -7.40 10.01
N ALA A 99 -0.97 -6.11 10.35
CA ALA A 99 -0.34 -5.13 9.47
C ALA A 99 1.13 -5.49 9.15
N VAL A 100 1.86 -5.99 10.14
CA VAL A 100 3.23 -6.49 9.96
C VAL A 100 3.25 -7.68 8.99
N ASP A 101 2.32 -8.62 9.13
CA ASP A 101 2.25 -9.80 8.25
C ASP A 101 1.94 -9.42 6.79
N LEU A 102 1.06 -8.45 6.55
CA LEU A 102 0.79 -7.92 5.21
C LEU A 102 2.05 -7.36 4.54
N ILE A 103 2.82 -6.55 5.27
CA ILE A 103 4.09 -5.97 4.77
C ILE A 103 5.12 -7.07 4.54
N ARG A 104 5.27 -7.99 5.51
CA ARG A 104 6.21 -9.10 5.42
C ARG A 104 5.89 -10.01 4.24
N THR A 105 4.63 -10.36 4.02
CA THR A 105 4.18 -11.18 2.89
C THR A 105 4.47 -10.51 1.55
N ARG A 106 4.28 -9.19 1.44
CA ARG A 106 4.65 -8.42 0.25
C ARG A 106 6.15 -8.50 -0.03
N LEU A 107 6.97 -8.26 0.99
CA LEU A 107 8.43 -8.36 0.91
C LEU A 107 8.89 -9.79 0.60
N TRP A 108 8.22 -10.80 1.12
CA TRP A 108 8.54 -12.21 0.88
C TRP A 108 8.47 -12.57 -0.61
N ARG A 109 7.52 -11.97 -1.36
CA ARG A 109 7.45 -12.14 -2.82
C ARG A 109 8.68 -11.61 -3.55
N HIS A 110 9.45 -10.70 -2.95
CA HIS A 110 10.68 -10.17 -3.53
C HIS A 110 11.89 -11.09 -3.32
N ARG A 111 11.76 -12.18 -2.54
CA ARG A 111 12.81 -13.18 -2.36
C ARG A 111 12.94 -14.16 -3.53
N TYR A 112 11.93 -14.23 -4.40
CA TYR A 112 11.99 -15.04 -5.61
C TYR A 112 12.96 -14.40 -6.61
N GLY A 113 14.10 -15.04 -6.82
CA GLY A 113 15.16 -14.56 -7.70
C GLY A 113 16.54 -14.95 -7.16
N ALA A 114 17.59 -14.62 -7.91
CA ALA A 114 18.97 -14.88 -7.52
C ALA A 114 19.68 -13.65 -6.94
N ALA A 115 19.11 -12.46 -7.08
CA ALA A 115 19.73 -11.20 -6.71
C ALA A 115 18.93 -10.50 -5.59
N PRO A 116 19.62 -9.76 -4.68
CA PRO A 116 18.96 -8.89 -3.72
C PRO A 116 18.10 -7.84 -4.42
N ARG A 117 16.90 -7.58 -3.89
CA ARG A 117 15.95 -6.63 -4.49
C ARG A 117 15.77 -5.39 -3.61
N PRO A 118 15.99 -4.17 -4.13
CA PRO A 118 15.71 -2.96 -3.37
C PRO A 118 14.22 -2.84 -3.06
N VAL A 119 13.92 -2.32 -1.87
CA VAL A 119 12.56 -2.04 -1.42
C VAL A 119 12.30 -0.54 -1.56
N HIS A 120 11.23 -0.20 -2.26
CA HIS A 120 10.73 1.16 -2.37
C HIS A 120 9.43 1.31 -1.59
N LEU A 121 9.19 2.47 -0.97
CA LEU A 121 7.93 2.71 -0.25
C LEU A 121 6.70 2.64 -1.18
N ALA A 122 6.90 2.96 -2.47
CA ALA A 122 5.88 2.82 -3.50
C ALA A 122 5.46 1.36 -3.73
N ASP A 123 6.31 0.36 -3.40
CA ASP A 123 5.96 -1.07 -3.52
C ASP A 123 4.79 -1.47 -2.61
N PHE A 124 4.47 -0.64 -1.61
CA PHE A 124 3.36 -0.83 -0.69
C PHE A 124 2.12 -0.03 -1.04
N ASN A 125 2.13 0.78 -2.12
CA ASN A 125 1.01 1.66 -2.44
C ASN A 125 -0.28 0.86 -2.64
N ALA A 126 -0.26 -0.27 -3.37
CA ALA A 126 -1.44 -1.12 -3.51
C ALA A 126 -1.97 -1.70 -2.18
N LEU A 127 -1.17 -1.76 -1.12
CA LEU A 127 -1.55 -2.32 0.19
C LEU A 127 -2.03 -1.29 1.20
N ARG A 128 -1.95 0.02 0.91
CA ARG A 128 -2.20 1.05 1.93
C ARG A 128 -3.63 1.05 2.45
N VAL A 129 -4.59 0.69 1.60
CA VAL A 129 -6.00 0.52 2.01
C VAL A 129 -6.17 -0.58 3.04
N ASP A 130 -5.36 -1.64 2.95
CA ASP A 130 -5.49 -2.81 3.81
C ASP A 130 -4.61 -2.68 5.07
N VAL A 131 -3.39 -2.14 4.93
CA VAL A 131 -2.44 -1.94 6.04
C VAL A 131 -2.86 -0.78 6.95
N GLN A 132 -3.38 0.32 6.39
CA GLN A 132 -3.79 1.52 7.14
C GLN A 132 -2.73 1.96 8.17
N ARG A 133 -1.52 2.24 7.69
CA ARG A 133 -0.40 2.76 8.50
C ARG A 133 0.33 3.86 7.75
N SER A 134 0.85 4.81 8.52
CA SER A 134 1.69 5.88 8.00
C SER A 134 2.96 5.35 7.31
N THR A 135 3.50 6.16 6.42
CA THR A 135 4.80 5.87 5.79
C THR A 135 5.92 5.73 6.83
N ASP A 136 5.88 6.48 7.93
CA ASP A 136 6.89 6.39 8.98
C ASP A 136 6.77 5.12 9.80
N TRP A 137 5.55 4.63 10.05
CA TRP A 137 5.36 3.31 10.66
C TRP A 137 5.97 2.20 9.78
N ILE A 138 5.74 2.25 8.46
CA ILE A 138 6.34 1.26 7.55
C ILE A 138 7.87 1.35 7.58
N LYS A 139 8.46 2.56 7.56
CA LYS A 139 9.92 2.72 7.68
C LYS A 139 10.45 2.11 8.99
N ALA A 140 9.80 2.40 10.11
CA ALA A 140 10.19 1.87 11.41
C ALA A 140 10.12 0.33 11.43
N LEU A 141 9.07 -0.25 10.84
CA LEU A 141 8.97 -1.69 10.67
C LEU A 141 10.11 -2.26 9.81
N LEU A 142 10.46 -1.63 8.69
CA LEU A 142 11.58 -2.08 7.85
C LEU A 142 12.91 -2.05 8.61
N VAL A 143 13.14 -1.03 9.45
CA VAL A 143 14.32 -0.99 10.34
C VAL A 143 14.30 -2.17 11.31
N SER A 144 13.17 -2.39 11.99
CA SER A 144 13.03 -3.48 12.95
C SER A 144 13.23 -4.86 12.30
N LEU A 145 12.68 -5.08 11.10
CA LEU A 145 12.85 -6.32 10.36
C LEU A 145 14.30 -6.54 9.93
N ALA A 146 14.99 -5.48 9.48
CA ALA A 146 16.39 -5.59 9.09
C ALA A 146 17.32 -5.90 10.27
N GLN A 147 16.97 -5.44 11.48
CA GLN A 147 17.70 -5.77 12.71
C GLN A 147 17.41 -7.19 13.19
N ALA A 148 16.14 -7.61 13.19
CA ALA A 148 15.74 -8.92 13.67
C ALA A 148 16.10 -10.07 12.71
N GLU A 149 16.05 -9.81 11.40
CA GLU A 149 16.17 -10.83 10.36
C GLU A 149 17.08 -10.37 9.20
N PRO A 150 18.40 -10.20 9.44
CA PRO A 150 19.34 -9.70 8.43
C PRO A 150 19.47 -10.63 7.19
N GLY A 151 19.14 -11.92 7.34
CA GLY A 151 19.07 -12.88 6.23
C GLY A 151 17.81 -12.74 5.35
N PHE A 152 16.85 -11.93 5.77
CA PHE A 152 15.63 -11.61 5.03
C PHE A 152 15.67 -10.20 4.45
N LEU A 153 16.02 -9.21 5.27
CA LEU A 153 16.05 -7.80 4.88
C LEU A 153 17.35 -7.17 5.40
N THR A 154 18.04 -6.42 4.56
CA THR A 154 19.21 -5.63 4.98
C THR A 154 18.92 -4.14 4.89
N ALA A 155 19.54 -3.36 5.78
CA ALA A 155 19.46 -1.91 5.80
C ALA A 155 20.88 -1.34 5.64
N THR A 156 21.10 -0.52 4.61
CA THR A 156 22.37 0.16 4.39
C THR A 156 22.17 1.67 4.27
N PRO A 157 23.06 2.51 4.82
CA PRO A 157 23.00 3.94 4.58
C PRO A 157 23.10 4.24 3.08
N THR A 158 22.37 5.25 2.61
CA THR A 158 22.56 5.77 1.24
C THR A 158 23.92 6.43 1.12
N SER A 159 24.46 6.51 -0.10
CA SER A 159 25.76 7.18 -0.38
C SER A 159 25.79 8.65 0.04
N SER A 160 24.62 9.30 0.11
CA SER A 160 24.45 10.66 0.63
C SER A 160 24.47 10.76 2.15
N GLY A 161 24.42 9.65 2.89
CA GLY A 161 24.29 9.61 4.35
C GLY A 161 22.94 10.05 4.90
N GLN A 162 22.02 10.51 4.05
CA GLN A 162 20.74 11.12 4.44
C GLN A 162 19.54 10.15 4.39
N GLY A 163 19.77 8.85 4.20
CA GLY A 163 18.70 7.87 4.18
C GLY A 163 19.18 6.44 4.33
N THR A 164 18.21 5.53 4.36
CA THR A 164 18.44 4.08 4.46
C THR A 164 17.88 3.40 3.22
N ARG A 165 18.70 2.59 2.56
CA ARG A 165 18.30 1.66 1.52
C ARG A 165 17.99 0.31 2.16
N PHE A 166 16.79 -0.20 1.91
CA PHE A 166 16.40 -1.54 2.33
C PHE A 166 16.49 -2.50 1.14
N THR A 167 17.00 -3.71 1.38
CA THR A 167 17.16 -4.72 0.33
C THR A 167 16.67 -6.07 0.83
N VAL A 168 15.69 -6.65 0.16
CA VAL A 168 15.24 -8.03 0.42
C VAL A 168 16.30 -8.99 -0.12
N GLN A 169 16.70 -9.93 0.72
CA GLN A 169 17.63 -10.99 0.34
C GLN A 169 16.89 -12.16 -0.30
N PRO A 170 17.42 -12.75 -1.39
CA PRO A 170 16.82 -13.92 -2.00
C PRO A 170 16.78 -15.08 -1.01
N PHE A 171 16.05 -16.15 -1.34
CA PHE A 171 16.24 -17.40 -0.62
C PHE A 171 17.69 -17.83 -0.75
N GLY A 172 18.36 -18.09 0.37
CA GLY A 172 19.68 -18.71 0.34
C GLY A 172 19.59 -19.97 -0.49
N ARG A 173 20.46 -20.13 -1.49
CA ARG A 173 20.66 -21.46 -2.05
C ARG A 173 21.22 -22.34 -0.94
N PRO A 174 20.67 -23.55 -0.72
CA PRO A 174 21.36 -24.54 0.09
C PRO A 174 22.76 -24.83 -0.47
#